data_AF-A0A8J6ULX9-F1
#
_entry.id   AF-A0A8J6ULX9-F1
#
_cell.length_a   1.000
_cell.length_b   1.000
_cell.length_c   1.000
_cell.angle_alpha   90.00
_cell.angle_beta   90.00
_cell.angle_gamma   90.00
#
_symmetry.space_group_name_H-M   'P 1'
#
loop_
_entity.id
_entity.type
_entity.pdbx_description
1 polymer ?
#
loop_
_entity_poly.entity_id
_entity_poly.type
_entity_poly.pdbx_seq_one_letter_code
_entity_poly.pdbx_strand_id
1 'polypeptide(L)'
;MQENVVELIRELMKTQQMSIRKISARIAKEHGGSALGYTQQINRILNDSDYDPNFSTVQKVLSALNCSFWQLTTSQTNFDFKAIEGRLDHLDTELADLKLTVDQLRGSVEGLVQELRLSQPEVKRPSASIHSSS
;
A
#
# COMPACT_ATOMS: atom_id res chain seq x y z
N MET A 1 -3.59 25.41 3.79
CA MET A 1 -2.74 24.23 3.54
C MET A 1 -1.36 24.64 3.01
N GLN A 2 -1.29 25.54 2.02
CA GLN A 2 -0.03 26.04 1.43
C GLN A 2 0.86 26.80 2.43
N GLU A 3 0.28 27.67 3.27
CA GLU A 3 1.02 28.46 4.26
C GLU A 3 1.81 27.59 5.25
N ASN A 4 1.18 26.53 5.77
CA ASN A 4 1.81 25.56 6.67
C ASN A 4 2.99 24.82 6.01
N VAL A 5 2.88 24.52 4.70
CA VAL A 5 3.95 23.83 3.96
C VAL A 5 5.15 24.76 3.73
N VAL A 6 4.89 26.03 3.39
CA VAL A 6 5.96 27.02 3.20
C VAL A 6 6.70 27.30 4.51
N GLU A 7 5.96 27.47 5.61
CA GLU A 7 6.54 27.69 6.94
C GLU A 7 7.40 26.49 7.38
N LEU A 8 6.89 25.27 7.19
CA LEU A 8 7.64 24.05 7.45
C LEU A 8 8.93 23.96 6.63
N ILE A 9 8.88 24.23 5.32
CA ILE A 9 10.08 24.20 4.48
C ILE A 9 11.10 25.22 5.00
N ARG A 10 10.68 26.43 5.39
CA ARG A 10 11.57 27.44 5.98
C ARG A 10 12.22 26.98 7.28
N GLU A 11 11.45 26.38 8.19
CA GLU A 11 11.97 25.88 9.47
C GLU A 11 12.93 24.69 9.29
N LEU A 12 12.62 23.77 8.38
CA LEU A 12 13.53 22.66 8.02
C LEU A 12 14.82 23.18 7.39
N MET A 13 14.71 24.16 6.49
CA MET A 13 15.88 24.81 5.88
C MET A 13 16.79 25.46 6.93
N LYS A 14 16.19 26.16 7.91
CA LYS A 14 16.91 26.81 9.00
C LYS A 14 17.58 25.79 9.93
N THR A 15 16.82 24.79 10.38
CA THR A 15 17.29 23.74 11.30
C THR A 15 18.44 22.94 10.70
N GLN A 16 18.37 22.61 9.41
CA GLN A 16 19.38 21.81 8.72
C GLN A 16 20.47 22.65 8.04
N GLN A 17 20.45 23.98 8.18
CA GLN A 17 21.36 24.91 7.50
C GLN A 17 21.43 24.68 5.98
N MET A 18 20.27 24.39 5.40
CA MET A 18 20.08 24.12 3.98
C MET A 18 19.68 25.39 3.26
N SER A 19 20.43 25.76 2.22
CA SER A 19 20.09 26.86 1.33
C SER A 19 19.33 26.34 0.11
N ILE A 20 18.58 27.22 -0.57
CA ILE A 20 17.88 26.89 -1.83
C ILE A 20 18.86 26.24 -2.81
N ARG A 21 20.09 26.76 -2.92
CA ARG A 21 21.12 26.18 -3.81
C ARG A 21 21.47 24.73 -3.46
N LYS A 22 21.65 24.41 -2.17
CA LYS A 22 21.94 23.04 -1.71
C LYS A 22 20.76 22.11 -2.00
N ILE A 23 19.54 22.56 -1.72
CA ILE A 23 18.30 21.81 -1.97
C ILE A 23 18.15 21.53 -3.46
N SER A 24 18.25 22.56 -4.31
CA SER A 24 18.15 22.43 -5.77
C SER A 24 19.21 21.48 -6.35
N ALA A 25 20.46 21.56 -5.88
CA ALA A 25 21.52 20.67 -6.33
C ALA A 25 21.24 19.21 -5.94
N ARG A 26 20.72 19.00 -4.74
CA ARG A 26 20.34 17.68 -4.25
C ARG A 26 19.18 17.08 -5.04
N ILE A 27 18.12 17.85 -5.29
CA ILE A 27 16.99 17.42 -6.13
C ILE A 27 17.48 17.07 -7.54
N ALA A 28 18.31 17.92 -8.16
CA ALA A 28 18.83 17.67 -9.51
C ALA A 28 19.71 16.41 -9.56
N LYS A 29 20.48 16.14 -8.50
CA LYS A 29 21.28 14.93 -8.38
C LYS A 29 20.42 13.66 -8.24
N GLU A 30 19.35 13.71 -7.47
CA GLU A 30 18.50 12.54 -7.14
C GLU A 30 17.43 12.26 -8.20
N HIS A 31 16.88 13.30 -8.83
CA HIS A 31 15.73 13.20 -9.74
C HIS A 31 16.03 13.67 -11.17
N GLY A 32 17.25 14.09 -11.46
CA GLY A 32 17.60 14.71 -12.74
C GLY A 32 16.98 16.10 -12.94
N GLY A 33 17.29 16.72 -14.08
CA GLY A 33 16.84 18.06 -14.43
C GLY A 33 17.81 19.17 -14.01
N SER A 34 17.35 20.43 -14.11
CA SER A 34 18.19 21.61 -13.89
C SER A 34 18.09 22.13 -12.46
N ALA A 35 19.24 22.25 -11.78
CA ALA A 35 19.33 22.91 -10.47
C ALA A 35 18.86 24.37 -10.52
N LEU A 36 19.04 25.06 -11.66
CA LEU A 36 18.52 26.41 -11.84
C LEU A 36 16.99 26.42 -11.89
N GLY A 37 16.40 25.45 -12.59
CA GLY A 37 14.94 25.28 -12.65
C GLY A 37 14.34 25.00 -11.27
N TYR A 38 14.93 24.10 -10.49
CA TYR A 38 14.50 23.86 -9.12
C TYR A 38 14.68 25.08 -8.21
N THR A 39 15.74 25.87 -8.41
CA THR A 39 15.95 27.12 -7.67
C THR A 39 14.82 28.11 -7.93
N GLN A 40 14.37 28.25 -9.17
CA GLN A 40 13.24 29.12 -9.50
C GLN A 40 11.94 28.60 -8.88
N GLN A 41 11.69 27.30 -8.96
CA GLN A 41 10.49 26.68 -8.36
C GLN A 41 10.45 26.86 -6.84
N ILE A 42 11.56 26.59 -6.15
CA ILE A 42 11.66 26.77 -4.69
C ILE A 42 11.47 28.25 -4.32
N ASN A 43 12.07 29.18 -5.07
CA ASN A 43 11.85 30.61 -4.81
C ASN A 43 10.40 31.03 -4.97
N ARG A 44 9.66 30.46 -5.94
CA ARG A 44 8.23 30.70 -6.08
C ARG A 44 7.45 30.14 -4.90
N ILE A 45 7.70 28.88 -4.52
CA ILE A 45 7.09 28.27 -3.31
C ILE A 45 7.27 29.15 -2.08
N LEU A 46 8.48 29.70 -1.89
CA LEU A 46 8.82 30.41 -0.67
C LEU A 46 8.39 31.87 -0.65
N ASN A 47 8.18 32.52 -1.79
CA ASN A 47 8.01 33.97 -1.86
C ASN A 47 6.76 34.44 -2.60
N ASP A 48 6.13 33.57 -3.39
CA ASP A 48 4.93 33.88 -4.14
C ASP A 48 3.71 33.28 -3.42
N SER A 49 2.88 34.15 -2.86
CA SER A 49 1.68 33.75 -2.10
C SER A 49 0.62 33.11 -2.99
N ASP A 50 0.59 33.47 -4.28
CA ASP A 50 -0.42 33.03 -5.24
C ASP A 50 0.05 31.80 -6.02
N TYR A 51 1.30 31.39 -5.84
CA TYR A 51 1.87 30.22 -6.49
C TYR A 51 1.40 28.94 -5.81
N ASP A 52 0.53 28.18 -6.46
CA ASP A 52 0.13 26.84 -6.03
C ASP A 52 1.15 25.79 -6.51
N PRO A 53 2.04 25.27 -5.64
CA PRO A 53 3.04 24.33 -6.07
C PRO A 53 2.46 22.93 -6.26
N ASN A 54 2.77 22.32 -7.40
CA ASN A 54 2.47 20.90 -7.61
C ASN A 54 3.09 20.05 -6.47
N PHE A 55 2.29 19.13 -5.95
CA PHE A 55 2.67 18.14 -4.92
C PHE A 55 4.02 17.48 -5.20
N SER A 56 4.29 17.09 -6.46
CA SER A 56 5.56 16.46 -6.84
C SER A 56 6.77 17.36 -6.55
N THR A 57 6.64 18.67 -6.75
CA THR A 57 7.72 19.62 -6.47
C THR A 57 7.91 19.79 -4.97
N VAL A 58 6.83 19.90 -4.20
CA VAL A 58 6.90 19.99 -2.73
C VAL A 58 7.55 18.73 -2.14
N GLN A 59 7.15 17.55 -2.62
CA GLN A 59 7.71 16.28 -2.17
C GLN A 59 9.22 16.18 -2.43
N LYS A 60 9.70 16.64 -3.59
CA LYS A 60 11.13 16.69 -3.89
C LYS A 60 11.89 17.63 -2.95
N VAL A 61 11.31 18.78 -2.61
CA VAL A 61 11.90 19.73 -1.66
C VAL A 61 11.99 19.13 -0.27
N LEU A 62 10.91 18.52 0.22
CA LEU A 62 10.88 17.86 1.52
C LEU A 62 11.86 16.67 1.58
N SER A 63 11.91 15.85 0.53
CA SER A 63 12.87 14.74 0.41
C SER A 63 14.32 15.22 0.46
N ALA A 64 14.63 16.31 -0.24
CA ALA A 64 15.96 16.92 -0.20
C ALA A 64 16.33 17.49 1.18
N LEU A 65 15.33 17.84 1.99
CA LEU A 65 15.45 18.21 3.40
C LEU A 65 15.38 16.99 4.34
N ASN A 66 15.62 15.76 3.84
CA ASN A 66 15.53 14.51 4.61
C ASN A 66 14.21 14.38 5.40
N CYS A 67 13.17 15.04 4.94
CA CYS A 67 11.87 15.06 5.56
C CYS A 67 10.93 14.31 4.63
N SER A 68 10.58 13.09 5.01
CA SER A 68 9.55 12.38 4.26
C SER A 68 8.20 13.03 4.53
N PHE A 69 7.37 13.20 3.51
CA PHE A 69 5.98 13.64 3.73
C PHE A 69 5.26 12.72 4.73
N TRP A 70 5.62 11.44 4.73
CA TRP A 70 5.17 10.44 5.71
C TRP A 70 5.68 10.68 7.14
N GLN A 71 6.78 11.41 7.33
CA GLN A 71 7.25 11.79 8.67
C GLN A 71 6.50 13.03 9.19
N LEU A 72 6.09 13.93 8.30
CA LEU A 72 5.29 15.11 8.66
C LEU A 72 3.88 14.74 9.11
N THR A 73 3.30 13.71 8.50
CA THR A 73 2.09 13.11 9.07
C THR A 73 2.42 12.56 10.45
N THR A 74 3.47 11.76 10.67
CA THR A 74 3.76 11.22 12.02
C THR A 74 3.96 12.25 13.13
N SER A 75 4.49 13.45 12.84
CA SER A 75 4.71 14.48 13.87
C SER A 75 3.44 15.23 14.32
N GLN A 76 2.41 15.32 13.46
CA GLN A 76 1.10 15.90 13.80
C GLN A 76 0.00 14.85 14.00
N THR A 77 0.27 13.59 13.64
CA THR A 77 -0.67 12.45 13.55
C THR A 77 -0.10 11.24 14.31
N ASN A 78 0.26 11.42 15.57
CA ASN A 78 0.40 10.28 16.50
C ASN A 78 -0.96 9.59 16.80
N PHE A 79 -2.04 10.04 16.18
CA PHE A 79 -3.41 9.56 16.40
C PHE A 79 -3.88 8.51 15.39
N ASP A 80 -3.24 8.33 14.23
CA ASP A 80 -3.74 7.41 13.19
C ASP A 80 -2.85 6.20 12.89
N PHE A 81 -1.54 6.26 13.16
CA PHE A 81 -0.66 5.13 12.79
C PHE A 81 -0.94 3.88 13.64
N LYS A 82 -1.07 4.03 14.97
CA LYS A 82 -1.45 2.93 15.86
C LYS A 82 -2.85 2.39 15.56
N ALA A 83 -3.77 3.26 15.13
CA ALA A 83 -5.12 2.86 14.75
C ALA A 83 -5.11 2.06 13.44
N ILE A 84 -4.28 2.45 12.47
CA ILE A 84 -4.07 1.72 11.21
C ILE A 84 -3.36 0.39 11.47
N GLU A 85 -2.31 0.36 12.29
CA GLU A 85 -1.64 -0.88 12.71
C GLU A 85 -2.63 -1.83 13.36
N GLY A 86 -3.42 -1.37 14.33
CA GLY A 86 -4.44 -2.20 14.97
C GLY A 86 -5.52 -2.72 14.02
N ARG A 87 -5.88 -1.93 12.99
CA ARG A 87 -6.81 -2.37 11.93
C ARG A 87 -6.17 -3.41 11.00
N LEU A 88 -4.87 -3.29 10.71
CA LEU A 88 -4.15 -4.28 9.91
C LEU A 88 -4.03 -5.60 10.67
N ASP A 89 -3.64 -5.56 11.94
CA ASP A 89 -3.56 -6.76 12.80
C ASP A 89 -4.91 -7.47 12.90
N HIS A 90 -6.00 -6.69 13.00
CA HIS A 90 -7.35 -7.23 13.02
C HIS A 90 -7.73 -7.90 11.70
N LEU A 91 -7.45 -7.26 10.56
CA LEU A 91 -7.70 -7.84 9.23
C LEU A 91 -6.87 -9.11 8.99
N ASP A 92 -5.63 -9.17 9.47
CA ASP A 92 -4.80 -10.37 9.38
C ASP A 92 -5.40 -11.53 10.18
N THR A 93 -5.97 -11.23 11.34
CA THR A 93 -6.68 -12.22 12.18
C THR A 93 -7.95 -12.71 11.48
N GLU A 94 -8.79 -11.80 10.98
CA GLU A 94 -10.01 -12.17 10.24
C GLU A 94 -9.69 -13.00 8.98
N LEU A 95 -8.59 -12.67 8.28
CA LEU A 95 -8.13 -13.42 7.12
C LEU A 95 -7.67 -14.84 7.50
N ALA A 96 -7.01 -15.00 8.65
CA ALA A 96 -6.62 -16.31 9.15
C ALA A 96 -7.84 -17.18 9.49
N ASP A 97 -8.84 -16.61 10.16
CA ASP A 97 -10.09 -17.29 10.51
C ASP A 97 -10.91 -17.66 9.27
N LEU A 98 -10.96 -16.78 8.28
CA LEU A 98 -11.63 -17.05 7.01
C LEU A 98 -10.96 -18.20 6.26
N LYS A 99 -9.62 -18.23 6.20
CA LYS A 99 -8.87 -19.34 5.60
C LYS A 99 -9.17 -20.66 6.30
N LEU A 100 -9.19 -20.66 7.62
CA LEU A 100 -9.51 -21.85 8.42
C LEU A 100 -10.94 -22.34 8.14
N THR A 101 -11.90 -21.42 8.02
CA THR A 101 -13.28 -21.74 7.66
C THR A 101 -13.38 -22.35 6.25
N VAL A 102 -12.65 -21.79 5.27
CA VAL A 102 -12.61 -22.32 3.91
C VAL A 102 -12.01 -23.73 3.88
N ASP A 103 -10.93 -23.98 4.61
CA ASP A 103 -10.30 -25.30 4.69
C ASP A 103 -11.23 -26.35 5.33
N GLN A 104 -11.96 -25.96 6.38
CA GLN A 104 -12.96 -26.82 7.00
C GLN A 104 -14.10 -27.17 6.04
N LEU A 105 -14.66 -26.15 5.37
CA LEU A 105 -15.74 -26.35 4.39
C LEU A 105 -15.27 -27.26 3.24
N ARG A 106 -14.05 -27.05 2.74
CA ARG A 106 -13.45 -27.91 1.72
C ARG A 106 -13.38 -29.36 2.21
N GLY A 107 -12.90 -29.59 3.42
CA GLY A 107 -12.84 -30.93 4.01
C GLY A 107 -14.23 -31.58 4.16
N SER A 108 -15.24 -30.82 4.59
CA SER A 108 -16.62 -31.31 4.67
C SER A 108 -17.19 -31.67 3.30
N VAL A 109 -16.94 -30.86 2.26
CA VAL A 109 -17.36 -31.16 0.89
C VAL A 109 -16.67 -32.42 0.36
N GLU A 110 -15.37 -32.56 0.56
CA GLU A 110 -14.61 -33.76 0.17
C GLU A 110 -15.15 -35.02 0.87
N GLY A 111 -15.48 -34.90 2.17
CA GLY A 111 -16.11 -35.97 2.95
C GLY A 111 -17.48 -36.38 2.40
N LEU A 112 -18.37 -35.42 2.15
CA LEU A 112 -19.69 -35.67 1.58
C LEU A 112 -19.60 -36.30 0.18
N VAL A 113 -18.65 -35.86 -0.66
CA VAL A 113 -18.40 -36.47 -1.97
C VAL A 113 -17.98 -37.93 -1.83
N GLN A 114 -17.15 -38.25 -0.84
CA GLN A 114 -16.71 -39.61 -0.57
C GLN A 114 -17.85 -40.49 -0.05
N GLU A 115 -18.68 -40.00 0.87
CA GLU A 115 -19.87 -40.71 1.34
C GLU A 115 -20.87 -40.98 0.23
N LEU A 116 -21.09 -40.00 -0.66
CA LEU A 116 -21.97 -40.16 -1.82
C LEU A 116 -21.44 -41.23 -2.78
N ARG A 117 -20.12 -41.29 -2.99
CA ARG A 117 -19.47 -42.34 -3.80
C ARG A 117 -19.62 -43.73 -3.19
N LEU A 118 -19.44 -43.86 -1.87
CA LEU A 118 -19.58 -45.14 -1.18
C LEU A 118 -21.04 -45.61 -1.09
N SER A 119 -21.98 -44.67 -1.12
CA SER A 119 -23.42 -44.96 -1.10
C SER A 119 -24.00 -45.28 -2.48
N GLN A 120 -23.24 -45.13 -3.57
CA GLN A 120 -23.65 -45.60 -4.89
C GLN A 120 -23.36 -47.11 -5.00
N PRO A 121 -24.39 -47.99 -5.08
CA PRO A 121 -24.14 -49.40 -5.32
C PRO A 121 -23.56 -49.61 -6.73
N GLU A 122 -22.49 -50.39 -6.85
CA GLU A 122 -22.08 -50.94 -8.14
C GLU A 122 -23.29 -51.63 -8.77
N VAL A 123 -23.82 -51.04 -9.85
CA VAL A 123 -24.80 -51.72 -10.70
C VAL A 123 -24.06 -52.84 -11.41
N LYS A 124 -23.94 -54.00 -10.76
CA LYS A 124 -23.56 -55.26 -11.40
C LYS A 124 -24.57 -55.50 -12.51
N ARG A 125 -24.21 -55.18 -13.76
CA ARG A 125 -24.95 -55.64 -14.94
C ARG A 125 -24.98 -57.18 -14.87
N PRO A 126 -26.15 -57.83 -14.87
CA PRO A 126 -26.21 -59.27 -14.96
C PRO A 126 -25.67 -59.68 -16.33
N SER A 127 -24.59 -60.46 -16.35
CA SER A 127 -24.15 -61.18 -17.55
C SER A 127 -25.22 -62.20 -17.91
N ALA A 128 -26.12 -61.86 -18.82
CA ALA A 128 -27.08 -62.81 -19.37
C ALA A 128 -26.33 -63.76 -20.34
N SER A 129 -25.87 -64.91 -19.82
CA SER A 129 -25.52 -66.05 -20.65
C SER A 129 -26.79 -66.57 -21.32
N ILE A 130 -26.95 -66.29 -22.60
CA ILE A 130 -28.00 -66.89 -23.42
C ILE A 130 -27.57 -68.34 -23.71
N HIS A 131 -28.08 -69.29 -22.92
CA HIS A 131 -28.17 -70.68 -23.34
C HIS A 131 -29.37 -70.82 -24.28
N SER A 132 -29.11 -70.90 -25.59
CA SER A 132 -30.09 -71.41 -26.54
C SER A 132 -30.07 -72.93 -26.49
N SER A 133 -31.11 -73.51 -25.89
CA SER A 133 -31.42 -74.93 -26.05
C SER A 133 -32.61 -75.07 -27.00
N SER A 134 -32.41 -75.99 -27.96
CA SER A 134 -33.38 -76.62 -28.86
C SER A 134 -33.79 -75.86 -30.12
#